data_AF-A0A8H5XIZ2-F1
#
_entry.id   AF-A0A8H5XIZ2-F1
#
_cell.length_a   1.000
_cell.length_b   1.000
_cell.length_c   1.000
_cell.angle_alpha   90.00
_cell.angle_beta   90.00
_cell.angle_gamma   90.00
#
_symmetry.space_group_name_H-M   'P 1'
#
loop_
_entity.id
_entity.type
_entity.pdbx_description
1 polymer ?
#
loop_
_entity_poly.entity_id
_entity_poly.type
_entity_poly.pdbx_seq_one_letter_code
_entity_poly.pdbx_strand_id
1 'polypeptide(L)'
;MPFRRFSGFLGSSSEEFLQLTIGVCTDPVEGQPNHWILMLTDDDAEHATCYHSLGGPTKRRPWELVIESGELRSWDADYFYYVAEISARHQRKVNASANQTPSGFSQTWVVRVLWDLELQKVVPPGTTKRIAQAVEEDPYADASPIVEKHKGFRDQMFDWAEKHCLSRLGLPGR
;
A
#
# COMPACT_ATOMS: atom_id res chain seq x y z
N MET A 1 -15.76 2.00 -57.56
CA MET A 1 -16.00 2.55 -56.20
C MET A 1 -17.04 1.68 -55.52
N PRO A 2 -16.72 1.07 -54.37
CA PRO A 2 -17.67 1.14 -53.26
C PRO A 2 -16.97 1.64 -51.99
N PHE A 3 -17.62 2.61 -51.34
CA PHE A 3 -17.19 3.21 -50.09
C PHE A 3 -17.20 2.16 -48.96
N ARG A 4 -16.03 1.90 -48.37
CA ARG A 4 -15.95 1.22 -47.08
C ARG A 4 -16.42 2.19 -46.00
N ARG A 5 -17.56 1.84 -45.41
CA ARG A 5 -18.13 2.50 -44.22
C ARG A 5 -17.16 2.26 -43.06
N PHE A 6 -16.46 3.29 -42.62
CA PHE A 6 -15.82 3.28 -41.30
C PHE A 6 -16.94 3.32 -40.26
N SER A 7 -17.30 2.16 -39.71
CA SER A 7 -18.06 2.10 -38.47
C SER A 7 -17.08 2.39 -37.34
N GLY A 8 -16.97 3.66 -36.98
CA GLY A 8 -16.44 4.05 -35.68
C GLY A 8 -17.34 3.47 -34.61
N PHE A 9 -16.85 2.45 -33.91
CA PHE A 9 -17.33 2.18 -32.57
C PHE A 9 -16.47 3.07 -31.66
N LEU A 10 -17.01 4.25 -31.33
CA LEU A 10 -16.64 4.92 -30.09
C LEU A 10 -17.05 3.96 -28.97
N GLY A 11 -16.11 3.11 -28.54
CA GLY A 11 -16.20 2.49 -27.24
C GLY A 11 -16.15 3.62 -26.22
N SER A 12 -17.31 3.94 -25.63
CA SER A 12 -17.37 4.64 -24.37
C SER A 12 -16.74 3.73 -23.32
N SER A 13 -15.40 3.71 -23.26
CA SER A 13 -14.70 3.27 -22.08
C SER A 13 -15.06 4.29 -21.03
N SER A 14 -16.01 3.99 -20.15
CA SER A 14 -16.01 4.62 -18.84
C SER A 14 -14.59 4.43 -18.31
N GLU A 15 -13.86 5.53 -18.14
CA GLU A 15 -12.56 5.46 -17.51
C GLU A 15 -12.83 5.01 -16.07
N GLU A 16 -12.46 3.78 -15.74
CA GLU A 16 -12.55 3.27 -14.38
C GLU A 16 -11.47 3.96 -13.55
N PHE A 17 -11.87 4.53 -12.42
CA PHE A 17 -10.97 5.15 -11.48
C PHE A 17 -10.74 4.24 -10.28
N LEU A 18 -9.60 4.44 -9.63
CA LEU A 18 -9.20 3.76 -8.41
C LEU A 18 -8.73 4.81 -7.42
N GLN A 19 -9.00 4.58 -6.14
CA GLN A 19 -8.53 5.45 -5.08
C GLN A 19 -7.20 4.94 -4.54
N LEU A 20 -6.18 5.78 -4.58
CA LEU A 20 -4.92 5.56 -3.87
C LEU A 20 -5.03 6.19 -2.48
N THR A 21 -4.92 5.37 -1.45
CA THR A 21 -5.02 5.77 -0.04
C THR A 21 -3.85 5.20 0.77
N ILE A 22 -3.64 5.75 1.97
CA ILE A 22 -2.72 5.20 2.95
C ILE A 22 -3.53 4.78 4.15
N GLY A 23 -3.61 3.47 4.43
CA GLY A 23 -4.10 2.95 5.69
C GLY A 23 -3.04 3.13 6.78
N VAL A 24 -3.45 3.62 7.95
CA VAL A 24 -2.56 3.80 9.09
C VAL A 24 -3.01 2.89 10.23
N CYS A 25 -2.09 2.04 10.67
CA CYS A 25 -2.25 1.18 11.84
C CYS A 25 -1.43 1.77 12.99
N THR A 26 -2.12 2.14 14.07
CA THR A 26 -1.56 2.70 15.28
C THR A 26 -1.22 1.59 16.27
N ASP A 27 0.05 1.52 16.67
CA ASP A 27 0.47 0.57 17.71
C ASP A 27 0.01 1.12 19.08
N PRO A 28 -0.67 0.32 19.92
CA PRO A 28 -1.03 0.73 21.28
C PRO A 28 0.19 1.01 22.18
N VAL A 29 1.37 0.51 21.82
CA VAL A 29 2.60 0.68 22.61
C VAL A 29 3.19 2.05 22.35
N GLU A 30 3.23 2.86 23.41
CA GLU A 30 3.80 4.21 23.39
C GLU A 30 5.24 4.21 22.85
N GLY A 31 5.50 5.08 21.86
CA GLY A 31 6.82 5.24 21.24
C GLY A 31 7.11 4.34 20.03
N GLN A 32 6.19 3.48 19.61
CA GLN A 32 6.31 2.81 18.31
C GLN A 32 5.71 3.67 17.19
N PRO A 33 6.40 3.84 16.05
CA PRO A 33 5.88 4.62 14.95
C PRO A 33 4.70 3.91 14.28
N ASN A 34 3.76 4.67 13.74
CA ASN A 34 2.62 4.08 13.04
C ASN A 34 3.06 3.27 11.82
N HIS A 35 2.36 2.18 11.55
CA HIS A 35 2.58 1.41 10.33
C HIS A 35 1.71 1.94 9.20
N TRP A 36 2.32 2.24 8.05
CA TRP A 36 1.60 2.70 6.87
C TRP A 36 1.47 1.60 5.82
N ILE A 37 0.29 1.50 5.24
CA ILE A 37 -0.06 0.57 4.16
C ILE A 37 -0.51 1.41 2.98
N LEU A 38 0.14 1.29 1.82
CA LEU A 38 -0.36 1.88 0.60
C LEU A 38 -1.49 1.01 0.07
N MET A 39 -2.63 1.60 -0.26
CA MET A 39 -3.82 0.88 -0.68
C MET A 39 -4.33 1.43 -2.01
N LEU A 40 -4.63 0.52 -2.92
CA LEU A 40 -5.32 0.82 -4.17
C LEU A 40 -6.70 0.21 -4.12
N THR A 41 -7.70 1.05 -3.96
CA THR A 41 -9.09 0.69 -3.69
C THR A 41 -9.93 0.88 -4.95
N ASP A 42 -10.91 0.00 -5.16
CA ASP A 42 -11.95 0.22 -6.18
C ASP A 42 -12.85 1.43 -5.85
N ASP A 43 -13.61 1.91 -6.83
CA ASP A 43 -14.47 3.09 -6.70
C ASP A 43 -15.57 2.90 -5.64
N ASP A 44 -16.04 1.67 -5.46
CA ASP A 44 -17.07 1.33 -4.46
C ASP A 44 -16.48 1.12 -3.04
N ALA A 45 -15.16 1.23 -2.90
CA ALA A 45 -14.42 1.01 -1.66
C ALA A 45 -14.66 -0.35 -0.99
N GLU A 46 -15.04 -1.36 -1.77
CA GLU A 46 -15.30 -2.72 -1.28
C GLU A 46 -14.02 -3.56 -1.27
N HIS A 47 -13.14 -3.38 -2.26
CA HIS A 47 -11.92 -4.17 -2.41
C HIS A 47 -10.69 -3.28 -2.52
N ALA A 48 -9.58 -3.76 -1.96
CA ALA A 48 -8.29 -3.09 -2.06
C ALA A 48 -7.17 -4.07 -2.39
N THR A 49 -6.21 -3.59 -3.16
CA THR A 49 -4.85 -4.15 -3.20
C THR A 49 -3.98 -3.37 -2.23
N CYS A 50 -3.42 -4.05 -1.24
CA CYS A 50 -2.61 -3.48 -0.17
C CYS A 50 -1.13 -3.78 -0.42
N TYR A 51 -0.28 -2.78 -0.21
CA TYR A 51 1.17 -2.86 -0.32
C TYR A 51 1.81 -2.39 0.99
N HIS A 52 2.62 -3.25 1.59
CA HIS A 52 3.09 -3.10 2.96
C HIS A 52 4.55 -3.52 3.05
N SER A 53 5.38 -2.62 3.59
CA SER A 53 6.76 -2.94 3.94
C SER A 53 6.79 -3.44 5.38
N LEU A 54 6.89 -4.75 5.56
CA LEU A 54 6.92 -5.44 6.85
C LEU A 54 8.34 -5.86 7.23
N GLY A 55 8.49 -6.35 8.46
CA GLY A 55 9.77 -6.87 8.97
C GLY A 55 10.60 -5.81 9.68
N GLY A 56 11.92 -5.94 9.58
CA GLY A 56 12.87 -4.97 10.11
C GLY A 56 13.71 -5.43 11.32
N PRO A 57 14.72 -4.61 11.68
CA PRO A 57 15.78 -4.96 12.64
C PRO A 57 15.26 -5.25 14.05
N THR A 58 14.14 -4.68 14.47
CA THR A 58 13.47 -4.95 15.75
C THR A 58 12.95 -6.38 15.88
N LYS A 59 12.61 -7.03 14.77
CA LYS A 59 12.04 -8.39 14.76
C LYS A 59 13.05 -9.46 14.34
N ARG A 60 14.35 -9.12 14.21
CA ARG A 60 15.41 -9.98 13.65
C ARG A 60 15.05 -10.58 12.28
N ARG A 61 14.21 -9.90 11.51
CA ARG A 61 13.79 -10.32 10.17
C ARG A 61 14.19 -9.24 9.16
N PRO A 62 14.55 -9.63 7.94
CA PRO A 62 14.74 -8.69 6.86
C PRO A 62 13.47 -7.86 6.62
N TRP A 63 13.64 -6.69 6.02
CA TRP A 63 12.51 -5.96 5.45
C TRP A 63 11.98 -6.71 4.23
N GLU A 64 10.65 -6.80 4.13
CA GLU A 64 9.96 -7.51 3.06
C GLU A 64 8.79 -6.67 2.55
N LEU A 65 8.56 -6.71 1.23
CA LEU A 65 7.35 -6.18 0.63
C LEU A 65 6.31 -7.29 0.55
N VAL A 66 5.16 -7.07 1.19
CA VAL A 66 3.99 -7.92 1.03
C VAL A 66 2.98 -7.18 0.17
N ILE A 67 2.28 -7.94 -0.68
CA ILE A 67 1.22 -7.43 -1.56
C ILE A 67 0.04 -8.39 -1.47
N GLU A 68 -1.10 -7.85 -1.06
CA GLU A 68 -2.31 -8.64 -0.85
C GLU A 68 -3.52 -7.97 -1.50
N SER A 69 -4.58 -8.74 -1.73
CA SER A 69 -5.84 -8.20 -2.26
C SER A 69 -7.00 -8.90 -1.58
N GLY A 70 -8.00 -8.12 -1.22
CA GLY A 70 -9.17 -8.59 -0.47
C GLY A 70 -10.14 -7.46 -0.18
N GLU A 71 -11.16 -7.77 0.62
CA GLU A 71 -12.16 -6.80 1.04
C GLU A 71 -11.52 -5.69 1.90
N LEU A 72 -11.84 -4.42 1.66
CA LEU A 72 -11.23 -3.29 2.37
C LEU A 72 -11.44 -3.40 3.90
N ARG A 73 -12.63 -3.84 4.32
CA ARG A 73 -12.99 -4.05 5.74
C ARG A 73 -12.17 -5.10 6.47
N SER A 74 -11.44 -5.95 5.74
CA SER A 74 -10.59 -6.98 6.33
C SER A 74 -9.23 -6.46 6.78
N TRP A 75 -8.90 -5.20 6.45
CA TRP A 75 -7.65 -4.56 6.84
C TRP A 75 -7.83 -3.75 8.12
N ASP A 76 -7.04 -4.05 9.16
CA ASP A 76 -7.06 -3.39 10.47
C ASP A 76 -6.36 -2.01 10.43
N ALA A 77 -6.76 -1.13 9.52
CA ALA A 77 -6.33 0.27 9.52
C ALA A 77 -7.25 1.09 10.45
N ASP A 78 -6.66 1.84 11.38
CA ASP A 78 -7.42 2.69 12.31
C ASP A 78 -8.02 3.91 11.58
N TYR A 79 -7.29 4.45 10.60
CA TYR A 79 -7.77 5.51 9.73
C TYR A 79 -7.03 5.53 8.39
N PHE A 80 -7.57 6.31 7.44
CA PHE A 80 -7.07 6.39 6.07
C PHE A 80 -6.70 7.83 5.69
N TYR A 81 -5.60 8.01 4.98
CA TYR A 81 -5.26 9.24 4.29
C TYR A 81 -5.52 9.12 2.79
N TYR A 82 -6.29 10.04 2.25
CA TYR A 82 -6.48 10.13 0.81
C TYR A 82 -5.23 10.69 0.11
N VAL A 83 -4.71 9.94 -0.87
CA VAL A 83 -3.57 10.38 -1.69
C VAL A 83 -4.06 11.01 -2.98
N ALA A 84 -4.71 10.22 -3.83
CA ALA A 84 -5.19 10.65 -5.14
C ALA A 84 -6.16 9.63 -5.74
N GLU A 85 -7.01 10.10 -6.65
CA GLU A 85 -7.74 9.27 -7.61
C GLU A 85 -6.85 9.06 -8.83
N ILE A 86 -6.74 7.82 -9.29
CA ILE A 86 -5.93 7.45 -10.45
C ILE A 86 -6.76 6.65 -11.44
N SER A 87 -6.46 6.79 -12.73
CA SER A 87 -7.03 5.92 -13.76
C SER A 87 -6.60 4.47 -13.55
N ALA A 88 -7.53 3.51 -13.64
CA ALA A 88 -7.26 2.07 -13.44
C ALA A 88 -6.13 1.54 -14.34
N ARG A 89 -5.92 2.16 -15.51
CA ARG A 89 -4.78 1.87 -16.41
C ARG A 89 -3.40 2.02 -15.73
N HIS A 90 -3.31 2.78 -14.65
CA HIS A 90 -2.08 3.03 -13.90
C HIS A 90 -1.84 2.01 -12.77
N GLN A 91 -2.74 1.06 -12.51
CA GLN A 91 -2.55 0.00 -11.51
C GLN A 91 -1.22 -0.76 -11.69
N ARG A 92 -0.82 -1.04 -12.93
CA ARG A 92 0.47 -1.72 -13.21
C ARG A 92 1.67 -0.87 -12.83
N LYS A 93 1.56 0.46 -12.93
CA LYS A 93 2.62 1.39 -12.50
C LYS A 93 2.74 1.42 -10.98
N VAL A 94 1.61 1.38 -10.25
CA VAL A 94 1.60 1.26 -8.78
C VAL A 94 2.30 -0.01 -8.35
N ASN A 95 1.92 -1.16 -8.93
CA ASN A 95 2.59 -2.44 -8.66
C ASN A 95 4.09 -2.40 -8.97
N ALA A 96 4.48 -1.86 -10.12
CA ALA A 96 5.89 -1.77 -10.51
C ALA A 96 6.69 -0.88 -9.53
N SER A 97 6.13 0.27 -9.17
CA SER A 97 6.73 1.22 -8.23
C SER A 97 6.94 0.61 -6.84
N ALA A 98 5.94 -0.11 -6.32
CA ALA A 98 6.05 -0.84 -5.06
C ALA A 98 7.17 -1.89 -5.12
N ASN A 99 7.20 -2.72 -6.16
CA ASN A 99 8.18 -3.82 -6.29
C ASN A 99 9.63 -3.36 -6.49
N GLN A 100 9.84 -2.20 -7.13
CA GLN A 100 11.18 -1.66 -7.35
C GLN A 100 11.72 -0.90 -6.14
N THR A 101 10.83 -0.36 -5.29
CA THR A 101 11.21 0.39 -4.10
C THR A 101 11.74 -0.57 -3.03
N PRO A 102 13.00 -0.43 -2.59
CA PRO A 102 13.55 -1.28 -1.52
C PRO A 102 12.74 -1.13 -0.23
N SER A 103 12.29 -2.25 0.32
CA SER A 103 11.57 -2.32 1.59
C SER A 103 12.39 -1.70 2.73
N GLY A 104 11.70 -1.12 3.70
CA GLY A 104 12.27 -0.41 4.85
C GLY A 104 11.19 0.08 5.80
N PHE A 105 11.49 1.13 6.57
CA PHE A 105 10.49 1.80 7.40
C PHE A 105 9.27 2.20 6.56
N SER A 106 8.09 1.71 6.95
CA SER A 106 6.89 1.72 6.11
C SER A 106 6.49 3.12 5.61
N GLN A 107 6.62 4.16 6.44
CA GLN A 107 6.25 5.53 6.07
C GLN A 107 7.19 6.09 5.01
N THR A 108 8.50 5.95 5.20
CA THR A 108 9.52 6.33 4.21
C THR A 108 9.40 5.52 2.93
N TRP A 109 9.08 4.23 3.03
CA TRP A 109 8.84 3.37 1.87
C TRP A 109 7.65 3.88 1.04
N VAL A 110 6.51 4.18 1.68
CA VAL A 110 5.33 4.76 1.00
C VAL A 110 5.70 6.07 0.30
N VAL A 111 6.42 6.97 0.97
CA VAL A 111 6.85 8.25 0.37
C VAL A 111 7.73 8.03 -0.85
N ARG A 112 8.63 7.05 -0.85
CA ARG A 112 9.47 6.71 -2.02
C ARG A 112 8.65 6.15 -3.18
N VAL A 113 7.65 5.31 -2.91
CA VAL A 113 6.71 4.83 -3.93
C VAL A 113 5.94 6.01 -4.53
N LEU A 114 5.40 6.89 -3.70
CA LEU A 114 4.67 8.07 -4.16
C LEU A 114 5.56 9.04 -4.97
N TRP A 115 6.83 9.20 -4.60
CA TRP A 115 7.79 9.99 -5.36
C TRP A 115 7.92 9.48 -6.80
N ASP A 116 8.12 8.18 -6.96
CA ASP A 116 8.24 7.54 -8.26
C ASP A 116 6.92 7.62 -9.07
N LEU A 117 5.78 7.43 -8.42
CA LEU A 117 4.47 7.62 -9.06
C LEU A 117 4.22 9.08 -9.51
N GLU A 118 4.70 10.06 -8.75
CA GLU A 118 4.61 11.47 -9.08
C GLU A 118 5.50 11.80 -10.30
N LEU A 119 6.73 11.27 -10.35
CA LEU A 119 7.62 11.38 -11.52
C LEU A 119 6.99 10.76 -12.78
N GLN A 120 6.28 9.64 -12.62
CA GLN A 120 5.55 8.97 -13.69
C GLN A 120 4.21 9.63 -14.06
N LYS A 121 3.86 10.74 -13.38
CA LYS A 121 2.59 11.49 -13.52
C LYS A 121 1.35 10.63 -13.27
N VAL A 122 1.47 9.65 -12.38
CA VAL A 122 0.34 8.81 -11.92
C VAL A 122 -0.44 9.52 -10.83
N VAL A 123 0.27 10.19 -9.90
CA VAL A 123 -0.33 11.05 -8.88
C VAL A 123 -0.03 12.53 -9.17
N PRO A 124 -0.83 13.48 -8.66
CA PRO A 124 -0.62 14.90 -8.89
C PRO A 124 0.74 15.40 -8.36
N PRO A 125 1.35 16.42 -9.00
CA PRO A 125 2.52 17.10 -8.46
C PRO A 125 2.27 17.68 -7.06
N GLY A 126 3.27 17.59 -6.18
CA GLY A 126 3.20 18.00 -4.78
C GLY A 126 2.67 16.93 -3.82
N THR A 127 2.17 15.80 -4.33
CA THR A 127 1.62 14.70 -3.50
C THR A 127 2.66 14.19 -2.51
N THR A 128 3.87 13.89 -2.99
CA THR A 128 4.92 13.33 -2.15
C THR A 128 5.35 14.31 -1.07
N LYS A 129 5.53 15.58 -1.43
CA LYS A 129 5.90 16.64 -0.48
C LYS A 129 4.85 16.79 0.63
N ARG A 130 3.56 16.71 0.28
CA ARG A 130 2.46 16.79 1.25
C ARG A 130 2.47 15.61 2.21
N ILE A 131 2.57 14.38 1.69
CA ILE A 131 2.54 13.17 2.52
C ILE A 131 3.81 13.06 3.39
N ALA A 132 4.97 13.47 2.87
CA ALA A 132 6.23 13.43 3.61
C ALA A 132 6.23 14.28 4.90
N GLN A 133 5.34 15.27 5.00
CA GLN A 133 5.20 16.09 6.22
C GLN A 133 4.62 15.31 7.41
N ALA A 134 3.94 14.19 7.16
CA ALA A 134 3.35 13.34 8.18
C ALA A 134 4.26 12.16 8.61
N VAL A 135 5.45 12.04 8.01
CA VAL A 135 6.40 10.97 8.34
C VAL A 135 7.00 11.21 9.72
N GLU A 136 6.90 10.20 10.57
CA GLU A 136 7.51 10.13 11.88
C GLU A 136 9.03 9.86 11.77
N GLU A 137 9.76 10.15 12.85
CA GLU A 137 11.19 9.86 12.92
C GLU A 137 11.43 8.35 12.74
N ASP A 138 12.32 7.97 11.81
CA ASP A 138 12.64 6.57 11.55
C ASP A 138 13.54 6.02 12.67
N PRO A 139 13.01 5.15 13.56
CA PRO A 139 13.81 4.63 14.67
C PRO A 139 14.86 3.61 14.20
N TYR A 140 14.90 3.30 12.90
CA TYR A 140 15.78 2.31 12.29
C TYR A 140 16.77 2.91 11.30
N ALA A 141 16.93 4.25 11.28
CA ALA A 141 17.82 4.93 10.33
C ALA A 141 19.27 4.39 10.35
N ASP A 142 19.75 3.94 11.51
CA ASP A 142 21.10 3.40 11.70
C ASP A 142 21.20 1.88 11.43
N ALA A 143 20.07 1.21 11.17
CA ALA A 143 20.06 -0.23 10.93
C ALA A 143 20.27 -0.55 9.45
N SER A 144 21.27 -1.38 9.17
CA SER A 144 21.53 -1.89 7.81
C SER A 144 20.32 -2.71 7.30
N PRO A 145 19.69 -2.35 6.17
CA PRO A 145 18.55 -3.09 5.66
C PRO A 145 19.03 -4.45 5.12
N ILE A 146 18.61 -5.54 5.77
CA ILE A 146 18.62 -6.86 5.14
C ILE A 146 17.31 -6.93 4.34
N VAL A 147 17.38 -6.99 3.02
CA VAL A 147 16.19 -7.08 2.16
C VAL A 147 16.15 -8.46 1.54
N GLU A 148 15.18 -9.29 1.95
CA GLU A 148 14.88 -10.56 1.30
C GLU A 148 13.57 -10.42 0.54
N LYS A 149 13.56 -10.82 -0.74
CA LYS A 149 12.35 -10.83 -1.58
C LYS A 149 11.82 -12.26 -1.63
N HIS A 150 10.73 -12.56 -0.92
CA HIS A 150 10.05 -13.85 -1.05
C HIS A 150 8.80 -13.70 -1.92
N LYS A 151 8.55 -14.70 -2.77
CA LYS A 151 7.35 -14.78 -3.60
C LYS A 151 6.54 -15.99 -3.14
N GLY A 152 5.44 -15.74 -2.41
CA GLY A 152 4.43 -16.76 -2.11
C GLY A 152 4.56 -17.50 -0.78
N PHE A 153 4.55 -16.78 0.35
CA PHE A 153 4.55 -17.41 1.69
C PHE A 153 3.26 -17.08 2.45
N ARG A 154 2.14 -17.66 2.01
CA ARG A 154 0.79 -17.46 2.60
C ARG A 154 0.61 -18.08 3.98
N ASP A 155 1.45 -19.05 4.37
CA ASP A 155 1.06 -19.97 5.47
C ASP A 155 1.71 -19.66 6.83
N GLN A 156 2.59 -18.67 6.94
CA GLN A 156 3.14 -18.22 8.24
C GLN A 156 2.73 -16.79 8.63
N MET A 157 1.91 -16.13 7.80
CA MET A 157 1.52 -14.74 7.99
C MET A 157 0.29 -14.57 8.90
N PHE A 158 -0.56 -15.60 8.99
CA PHE A 158 -1.70 -15.62 9.92
C PHE A 158 -1.28 -15.56 11.39
N ASP A 159 -0.09 -16.07 11.73
CA ASP A 159 0.35 -16.12 13.12
C ASP A 159 0.70 -14.73 13.71
N TRP A 160 0.91 -13.71 12.87
CA TRP A 160 1.17 -12.34 13.31
C TRP A 160 -0.09 -11.48 13.37
N ALA A 161 -0.95 -11.54 12.34
CA ALA A 161 -2.23 -10.85 12.34
C ALA A 161 -3.16 -11.38 13.45
N GLU A 162 -3.20 -12.70 13.68
CA GLU A 162 -3.95 -13.28 14.82
C GLU A 162 -3.37 -12.86 16.18
N LYS A 163 -2.05 -12.86 16.36
CA LYS A 163 -1.46 -12.55 17.68
C LYS A 163 -1.59 -11.08 18.07
N HIS A 164 -1.53 -10.16 17.12
CA HIS A 164 -1.38 -8.75 17.42
C HIS A 164 -2.62 -7.91 17.10
N CYS A 165 -3.41 -8.26 16.09
CA CYS A 165 -4.62 -7.50 15.78
C CYS A 165 -5.87 -8.09 16.47
N LEU A 166 -5.99 -9.42 16.60
CA LEU A 166 -7.12 -10.04 17.33
C LEU A 166 -7.00 -9.94 18.86
N SER A 167 -5.84 -9.60 19.42
CA SER A 167 -5.70 -9.42 20.88
C SER A 167 -6.53 -8.25 21.44
N ARG A 168 -7.04 -7.36 20.57
CA ARG A 168 -8.02 -6.31 20.92
C ARG A 168 -9.48 -6.76 20.84
N LEU A 169 -9.78 -7.91 20.22
CA LEU A 169 -11.07 -8.57 20.35
C LEU A 169 -10.99 -9.51 21.55
N GLY A 170 -11.33 -8.98 22.73
CA GLY A 170 -11.50 -9.79 23.93
C GLY A 170 -12.47 -10.94 23.68
N LEU A 171 -11.94 -12.10 23.29
CA LEU A 171 -12.66 -13.36 23.32
C LEU A 171 -12.43 -13.96 24.71
N PRO A 172 -13.51 -14.34 25.42
CA PRO A 172 -13.39 -14.93 26.74
C PRO A 172 -12.69 -16.27 26.61
N GLY A 173 -11.74 -16.50 27.50
CA GLY A 173 -10.92 -17.70 27.53
C GLY A 173 -11.73 -19.00 27.55
N ARG A 174 -11.08 -20.04 27.06
CA ARG A 174 -11.33 -21.41 27.49
C ARG A 174 -10.03 -22.05 27.91
#